data_AF-A0A940LVW6-F1
#
_entry.id   AF-A0A940LVW6-F1
#
_cell.length_a   1.000
_cell.length_b   1.000
_cell.length_c   1.000
_cell.angle_alpha   90.00
_cell.angle_beta   90.00
_cell.angle_gamma   90.00
#
_symmetry.space_group_name_H-M   'P 1'
#
loop_
_entity.id
_entity.type
_entity.pdbx_description
1 polymer ?
#
loop_
_entity_poly.entity_id
_entity_poly.type
_entity_poly.pdbx_seq_one_letter_code
_entity_poly.pdbx_strand_id
1 'polypeptide(L)' 'MTFSTVAQLEDALRQIAGADAEPASMTVDYGAAAADEASASKAWIERSTRSLVFAQAELRTEDGNLVAAASAVFRRVTQP' A
#
# COMPACT_ATOMS: atom_id res chain seq x y z
N MET A 1 3.15 -19.12 2.50
CA MET A 1 4.27 -18.18 2.79
C MET A 1 3.66 -17.03 3.56
N THR A 2 4.17 -16.70 4.75
CA THR A 2 3.72 -15.51 5.48
C THR A 2 4.44 -14.31 4.88
N PHE A 3 3.71 -13.43 4.20
CA PHE A 3 4.26 -12.16 3.73
C PHE A 3 4.39 -11.20 4.92
N SER A 4 5.51 -10.48 5.01
CA SER A 4 5.64 -9.42 6.02
C SER A 4 4.58 -8.34 5.81
N THR A 5 4.21 -7.62 6.87
CA THR A 5 3.25 -6.50 6.81
C THR A 5 3.60 -5.49 5.71
N VAL A 6 4.89 -5.16 5.58
CA VAL A 6 5.39 -4.25 4.54
C VAL A 6 5.16 -4.83 3.14
N ALA A 7 5.46 -6.12 2.93
CA ALA A 7 5.28 -6.76 1.63
C ALA A 7 3.80 -6.82 1.21
N GLN A 8 2.88 -7.05 2.15
CA GLN A 8 1.44 -7.05 1.88
C GLN A 8 0.94 -5.65 1.48
N LEU A 9 1.35 -4.62 2.21
CA LEU A 9 1.00 -3.23 1.89
C LEU A 9 1.58 -2.80 0.54
N GLU A 10 2.85 -3.12 0.29
CA GLU A 10 3.53 -2.77 -0.96
C GLU A 10 2.86 -3.45 -2.16
N ASP A 11 2.50 -4.73 -2.05
CA ASP A 11 1.80 -5.46 -3.12
C ASP A 11 0.44 -4.82 -3.41
N ALA A 12 -0.37 -4.56 -2.39
CA ALA A 12 -1.67 -3.91 -2.54
C ALA A 12 -1.55 -2.51 -3.20
N LEU A 13 -0.55 -1.72 -2.79
CA LEU A 13 -0.27 -0.40 -3.36
C LEU A 13 0.19 -0.49 -4.83
N ARG A 14 1.07 -1.44 -5.17
CA ARG A 14 1.53 -1.66 -6.55
C ARG A 14 0.39 -2.07 -7.47
N GLN A 15 -0.50 -2.95 -7.00
CA GLN A 15 -1.66 -3.40 -7.77
C GLN A 15 -2.54 -2.22 -8.21
N ILE A 16 -2.82 -1.28 -7.31
CA ILE A 16 -3.67 -0.11 -7.63
C ILE A 16 -2.93 1.00 -8.37
N ALA A 17 -1.61 1.13 -8.19
CA ALA A 17 -0.80 2.12 -8.90
C ALA A 17 -0.70 1.79 -10.40
N GLY A 18 -0.76 0.50 -10.74
CA GLY A 18 -0.73 0.00 -12.12
C GLY A 18 0.69 -0.31 -12.62
N ALA A 19 0.76 -1.09 -13.70
CA ALA A 19 2.03 -1.61 -14.24
C ALA A 19 3.00 -0.52 -14.75
N ASP A 20 2.46 0.64 -15.17
CA ASP A 20 3.25 1.76 -15.68
C ASP A 20 3.70 2.74 -14.58
N ALA A 21 3.61 2.33 -13.31
CA ALA A 21 3.95 3.13 -12.15
C ALA A 21 5.07 2.47 -11.34
N GLU A 22 6.14 3.21 -11.07
CA GLU A 22 7.26 2.77 -10.25
C GLU A 22 7.23 3.44 -8.87
N PRO A 23 7.51 2.71 -7.78
CA PRO A 23 7.51 3.29 -6.43
C PRO A 23 8.64 4.30 -6.28
N ALA A 24 8.31 5.49 -5.76
CA ALA A 24 9.27 6.52 -5.42
C ALA A 24 9.53 6.57 -3.90
N SER A 25 8.48 6.40 -3.09
CA SER A 25 8.57 6.29 -1.64
C SER A 25 7.37 5.56 -1.06
N MET A 26 7.56 4.96 0.11
CA MET A 26 6.49 4.39 0.93
C MET A 26 6.80 4.63 2.41
N THR A 27 5.83 5.14 3.15
CA THR A 27 5.86 5.27 4.61
C THR A 27 4.87 4.27 5.19
N VAL A 28 5.24 3.59 6.27
CA VAL A 28 4.39 2.64 6.98
C VAL A 28 4.28 3.03 8.44
N ASP A 29 3.04 3.21 8.89
CA ASP A 29 2.69 3.48 10.27
C ASP A 29 2.12 2.20 10.88
N TYR A 30 2.79 1.66 11.91
CA TYR A 30 2.36 0.42 12.58
C TYR A 30 1.33 0.71 13.67
N GLY A 31 0.24 -0.03 13.64
CA GLY A 31 -0.79 -0.03 14.66
C GLY A 31 -0.44 -0.93 15.85
N ALA A 32 -1.37 -0.99 16.82
CA ALA A 32 -1.20 -1.80 18.03
C ALA A 32 -1.54 -3.29 17.83
N ALA A 33 -2.26 -3.64 16.77
CA ALA A 33 -2.66 -5.03 16.51
C ALA A 33 -1.50 -5.84 15.91
N ALA A 34 -1.42 -7.12 16.31
CA ALA A 34 -0.37 -8.03 15.83
C ALA A 34 -0.58 -8.39 14.35
N ALA A 35 0.52 -8.48 13.60
CA ALA A 35 0.50 -8.81 12.19
C ALA A 35 0.01 -10.24 11.88
N ASP A 36 0.12 -11.15 12.84
CA ASP A 36 -0.31 -12.55 12.69
C ASP A 36 -1.85 -12.70 12.59
N GLU A 37 -2.59 -11.64 12.91
CA GLU A 37 -4.06 -11.58 12.86
C GLU A 37 -4.57 -10.82 11.62
N ALA A 38 -3.67 -10.40 10.72
CA ALA A 38 -4.02 -9.60 9.55
C ALA A 38 -4.68 -10.46 8.46
N SER A 39 -5.87 -10.04 8.01
CA SER A 39 -6.66 -10.81 7.03
C SER A 39 -6.96 -10.05 5.74
N ALA A 40 -6.94 -8.72 5.74
CA ALA A 40 -7.29 -7.95 4.55
C ALA A 40 -6.49 -6.65 4.42
N SER A 41 -5.86 -6.47 3.25
CA SER A 41 -5.31 -5.20 2.81
C SER A 41 -6.33 -4.46 1.95
N LYS A 42 -6.70 -3.24 2.32
CA LYS A 42 -7.47 -2.32 1.47
C LYS A 42 -6.52 -1.27 0.92
N ALA A 43 -6.55 -1.00 -0.38
CA ALA A 43 -5.78 0.07 -1.00
C ALA A 43 -6.65 0.96 -1.88
N TRP A 44 -6.34 2.25 -1.95
CA TRP A 44 -7.01 3.20 -2.84
C TRP A 44 -6.07 4.31 -3.30
N ILE A 45 -6.40 4.93 -4.44
CA ILE A 45 -5.71 6.13 -4.93
C ILE A 45 -6.36 7.34 -4.28
N GLU A 46 -5.57 8.11 -3.54
CA GLU A 46 -6.00 9.38 -2.95
C GLU A 46 -5.97 10.49 -4.01
N ARG A 47 -4.93 10.50 -4.85
CA ARG A 47 -4.75 11.47 -5.94
C ARG A 47 -3.91 10.88 -7.05
N SER A 48 -4.25 11.19 -8.31
CA SER A 48 -3.37 10.94 -9.46
C SER A 48 -3.14 12.23 -10.25
N THR A 49 -1.93 12.41 -10.75
CA THR A 49 -1.55 13.47 -11.69
C THR A 49 -1.01 12.86 -12.97
N ARG A 50 -0.48 13.68 -13.89
CA ARG A 50 0.20 13.22 -15.10
C ARG A 50 1.43 12.37 -14.79
N SER A 51 2.19 12.70 -13.74
CA SER A 51 3.49 12.10 -13.45
C SER A 51 3.54 11.31 -12.16
N LEU A 52 2.56 11.47 -11.25
CA LEU A 52 2.57 10.84 -9.94
C LEU A 52 1.23 10.18 -9.60
N VAL A 53 1.29 9.12 -8.81
CA VAL A 53 0.14 8.50 -8.16
C VAL A 53 0.40 8.49 -6.65
N PHE A 54 -0.54 9.02 -5.89
CA PHE A 54 -0.55 9.01 -4.43
C PHE A 54 -1.56 7.96 -3.98
N ALA A 55 -1.08 6.92 -3.32
CA ALA A 55 -1.87 5.77 -2.93
C ALA A 55 -1.76 5.53 -1.42
N GLN A 56 -2.84 5.01 -0.85
CA GLN A 56 -2.95 4.65 0.55
C GLN A 56 -3.34 3.18 0.65
N ALA A 57 -2.85 2.51 1.69
CA ALA A 57 -3.28 1.17 2.04
C ALA A 57 -3.40 1.00 3.54
N GLU A 58 -4.32 0.14 3.96
CA GLU A 58 -4.50 -0.27 5.33
C GLU A 58 -4.51 -1.79 5.41
N LEU A 59 -3.81 -2.34 6.39
CA LEU A 59 -3.90 -3.72 6.79
C LEU A 59 -4.69 -3.82 8.09
N ARG A 60 -5.75 -4.62 8.11
CA ARG A 60 -6.62 -4.81 9.26
C ARG A 60 -6.77 -6.28 9.62
N THR A 61 -7.05 -6.54 10.89
CA THR A 61 -7.51 -7.86 11.36
C THR A 61 -8.94 -8.13 10.89
N GLU A 62 -9.42 -9.37 11.03
CA GLU A 62 -10.82 -9.74 10.76
C GLU A 62 -11.83 -8.89 11.54
N ASP A 63 -11.50 -8.57 12.80
CA ASP A 63 -12.31 -7.69 13.66
C ASP A 63 -12.23 -6.20 13.26
N GLY A 64 -11.46 -5.86 12.23
CA GLY A 64 -11.32 -4.51 11.70
C GLY A 64 -10.28 -3.65 12.43
N ASN A 65 -9.49 -4.21 13.35
CA ASN A 65 -8.45 -3.49 14.07
C ASN A 65 -7.27 -3.16 13.13
N LEU A 66 -6.70 -1.95 13.24
CA LEU A 66 -5.60 -1.52 12.38
C LEU A 66 -4.28 -2.19 12.80
N VAL A 67 -3.69 -2.93 11.86
CA VAL A 67 -2.35 -3.53 11.99
C VAL A 67 -1.29 -2.57 11.48
N ALA A 68 -1.51 -1.98 10.31
CA ALA A 68 -0.65 -0.94 9.76
C ALA A 68 -1.39 -0.13 8.69
N ALA A 69 -0.96 1.12 8.50
CA ALA A 69 -1.33 1.96 7.37
C ALA A 69 -0.06 2.28 6.56
N ALA A 70 -0.22 2.46 5.25
CA ALA A 70 0.86 2.85 4.37
C ALA A 70 0.43 3.95 3.42
N SER A 71 1.30 4.94 3.26
CA SER A 71 1.21 5.99 2.26
C SER A 71 2.33 5.80 1.24
N ALA A 72 2.02 5.74 -0.05
CA ALA A 72 3.03 5.62 -1.10
C ALA A 72 2.86 6.63 -2.22
N VAL A 73 3.99 7.01 -2.80
CA VAL A 73 4.08 7.82 -4.01
C VAL A 73 4.72 6.98 -5.10
N PHE A 74 4.06 6.91 -6.25
CA PHE A 74 4.58 6.28 -7.45
C PHE A 74 4.82 7.34 -8.53
N ARG A 75 5.88 7.16 -9.32
CA ARG A 75 6.11 7.92 -10.55
C ARG A 75 5.55 7.15 -11.75
N ARG A 76 4.91 7.84 -12.69
CA ARG A 76 4.50 7.24 -13.97
C ARG A 76 5.69 7.18 -14.91
N VAL A 77 5.91 6.03 -15.52
CA VAL A 77 6.93 5.86 -16.54
C VAL A 77 6.30 6.18 -17.88
N THR A 78 6.53 7.38 -18.40
CA THR A 78 6.26 7.63 -19.82
C THR A 78 7.32 6.89 -20.62
N GLN A 79 6.92 5.88 -21.39
CA GLN A 79 7.79 5.35 -22.43
C GLN A 79 8.25 6.51 -23.34
N PRO A 80 9.54 6.62 -23.65
CA PRO A 80 10.09 7.67 -24.51
C PRO A 80 9.55 7.59 -25.94
#